data_AF-A0A5B7CK30-F1
#
_entry.id   AF-A0A5B7CK30-F1
#
_cell.length_a   1.000
_cell.length_b   1.000
_cell.length_c   1.000
_cell.angle_alpha   90.00
_cell.angle_beta   90.00
_cell.angle_gamma   90.00
#
_symmetry.space_group_name_H-M   'P 1'
#
loop_
_entity.id
_entity.type
_entity.pdbx_description
1 polymer ?
#
loop_
_entity_poly.entity_id
_entity_poly.type
_entity_poly.pdbx_seq_one_letter_code
_entity_poly.pdbx_strand_id
1 'polypeptide(L)'
;MCSSSGPDSTTALLRDILGNESKHVGLLVSERLVNLPPQFAIPVFDCLRKEINEAKKKKMPYDFAYLLLICKVYKLEKKKKKKTVETELWGNPEEEVIAEECKASFEYNVKGQASISGEWDEDDPEYTPYRRVLVLEAARLPEIIAKVKQAVQ
;
A
#
# COMPACT_ATOMS: atom_id res chain seq x y z
N MET A 1 6.50 5.49 -15.03
CA MET A 1 5.83 5.07 -13.78
C MET A 1 6.54 5.71 -12.59
N CYS A 2 7.63 5.17 -12.02
CA CYS A 2 8.25 5.80 -10.83
C CYS A 2 8.86 7.19 -11.11
N SER A 3 9.58 7.36 -12.24
CA SER A 3 10.23 8.64 -12.60
C SER A 3 9.28 9.79 -12.95
N SER A 4 7.99 9.52 -13.08
CA SER A 4 6.95 10.50 -13.45
C SER A 4 5.98 10.80 -12.31
N SER A 5 6.11 10.12 -11.16
CA SER A 5 5.01 9.99 -10.20
C SER A 5 5.45 9.91 -8.72
N GLY A 6 6.75 10.03 -8.42
CA GLY A 6 7.25 10.04 -7.04
C GLY A 6 8.41 11.02 -6.86
N PRO A 7 8.73 11.39 -5.60
CA PRO A 7 9.92 12.19 -5.30
C PRO A 7 11.19 11.54 -5.85
N ASP A 8 12.18 12.35 -6.23
CA ASP A 8 13.46 11.85 -6.74
C ASP A 8 14.15 10.91 -5.74
N SER A 9 14.00 11.16 -4.44
CA SER A 9 14.49 10.31 -3.36
C SER A 9 13.84 8.92 -3.36
N THR A 10 12.52 8.83 -3.54
CA THR A 10 11.78 7.56 -3.64
C THR A 10 12.18 6.80 -4.91
N THR A 11 12.33 7.50 -6.03
CA THR A 11 12.75 6.88 -7.30
C THR A 11 14.17 6.33 -7.22
N ALA A 12 15.09 7.06 -6.60
CA ALA A 12 16.47 6.60 -6.36
C ALA A 12 16.48 5.37 -5.44
N LEU A 13 15.71 5.39 -4.34
CA LEU A 13 15.57 4.25 -3.45
C LEU A 13 15.02 3.02 -4.18
N LEU A 14 13.97 3.18 -5.00
CA LEU A 14 13.39 2.07 -5.75
C LEU A 14 14.38 1.47 -6.76
N ARG A 15 15.18 2.31 -7.43
CA ARG A 15 16.24 1.84 -8.32
C ARG A 15 17.31 1.06 -7.56
N ASP A 16 17.70 1.54 -6.38
CA ASP A 16 18.66 0.84 -5.51
C ASP A 16 18.13 -0.51 -5.05
N ILE A 17 16.94 -0.56 -4.45
CA ILE A 17 16.42 -1.81 -3.87
C ILE A 17 16.03 -2.84 -4.93
N LEU A 18 15.52 -2.41 -6.10
CA LEU A 18 15.14 -3.33 -7.18
C LEU A 18 16.33 -3.77 -8.04
N GLY A 19 17.40 -2.96 -8.09
CA GLY A 19 18.63 -3.29 -8.80
C GLY A 19 19.62 -4.13 -7.98
N ASN A 20 19.37 -4.29 -6.68
CA ASN A 20 20.27 -5.00 -5.78
C ASN A 20 19.88 -6.47 -5.62
N GLU A 21 20.60 -7.36 -6.32
CA GLU A 21 20.38 -8.81 -6.26
C GLU A 21 20.62 -9.43 -4.88
N SER A 22 21.37 -8.75 -3.99
CA SER A 22 21.62 -9.23 -2.62
C SER A 22 20.50 -8.92 -1.63
N LYS A 23 19.56 -8.03 -1.99
CA LYS A 23 18.44 -7.62 -1.15
C LYS A 23 17.13 -7.98 -1.82
N HIS A 24 16.60 -9.16 -1.53
CA HIS A 24 15.33 -9.60 -2.13
C HIS A 24 14.17 -8.67 -1.73
N VAL A 25 13.34 -8.36 -2.72
CA VAL A 25 12.13 -7.56 -2.55
C VAL A 25 10.91 -8.46 -2.76
N GLY A 26 10.01 -8.51 -1.79
CA GLY A 26 8.74 -9.22 -1.91
C GLY A 26 7.63 -8.29 -2.37
N LEU A 27 6.74 -8.76 -3.25
CA LEU A 27 5.50 -8.06 -3.58
C LEU A 27 4.39 -8.59 -2.68
N LEU A 28 3.86 -7.72 -1.82
CA LEU A 28 2.73 -8.01 -0.96
C LEU A 28 1.44 -7.59 -1.66
N VAL A 29 0.55 -8.55 -1.88
CA VAL A 29 -0.78 -8.32 -2.42
C VAL A 29 -1.79 -8.56 -1.30
N SER A 30 -2.47 -7.50 -0.89
CA SER A 30 -3.53 -7.55 0.11
C SER A 30 -4.82 -7.06 -0.56
N GLU A 31 -5.75 -7.97 -0.81
CA GLU A 31 -7.05 -7.65 -1.40
C GLU A 31 -8.14 -8.20 -0.49
N ARG A 32 -9.13 -7.37 -0.21
CA ARG A 32 -10.26 -7.70 0.66
C ARG A 32 -11.55 -7.56 -0.13
N LEU A 33 -12.44 -8.55 0.00
CA LEU A 33 -13.80 -8.41 -0.49
C LEU A 33 -14.52 -7.34 0.34
N VAL A 34 -15.28 -6.44 -0.30
CA VAL A 34 -15.90 -5.26 0.32
C VAL A 34 -16.66 -5.58 1.62
N ASN A 35 -17.26 -6.76 1.71
CA ASN A 35 -18.10 -7.19 2.83
C ASN A 35 -17.33 -7.80 4.02
N LEU A 36 -16.02 -8.07 3.91
CA LEU A 36 -15.23 -8.62 5.02
C LEU A 36 -14.73 -7.49 5.92
N PRO A 37 -14.90 -7.49 7.25
CA PRO A 37 -14.38 -6.43 8.09
C PRO A 37 -12.83 -6.39 8.11
N PRO A 38 -12.22 -5.21 8.33
CA PRO A 38 -10.75 -5.05 8.38
C PRO A 38 -10.04 -5.94 9.42
N GLN A 39 -10.76 -6.30 10.49
CA GLN A 39 -10.32 -7.21 11.56
C GLN A 39 -9.75 -8.54 11.02
N PHE A 40 -10.25 -9.02 9.88
CA PHE A 40 -9.79 -10.26 9.24
C PHE A 40 -8.39 -10.15 8.61
N ALA A 41 -7.93 -8.94 8.27
CA ALA A 41 -6.60 -8.76 7.70
C ALA A 41 -5.49 -9.12 8.70
N ILE A 42 -5.71 -8.85 10.00
CA ILE A 42 -4.73 -9.10 11.06
C ILE A 42 -4.27 -10.56 11.13
N PRO A 43 -5.15 -11.56 11.31
CA PRO A 43 -4.72 -12.96 11.35
C PRO A 43 -4.07 -13.41 10.04
N VAL A 44 -4.49 -12.86 8.90
CA VAL A 44 -3.89 -13.18 7.58
C VAL A 44 -2.45 -12.67 7.50
N PHE A 45 -2.19 -11.42 7.88
CA PHE A 45 -0.83 -10.89 7.94
C PHE A 45 0.05 -11.62 8.96
N ASP A 46 -0.51 -11.99 10.11
CA ASP A 46 0.20 -12.78 11.12
C ASP A 46 0.59 -14.17 10.60
N CYS A 47 -0.31 -14.84 9.88
CA CYS A 47 -0.03 -16.13 9.23
C CYS A 47 1.05 -15.98 8.16
N LEU A 48 0.91 -15.02 7.24
CA LEU A 48 1.89 -14.76 6.19
C LEU A 48 3.30 -14.51 6.76
N ARG A 49 3.40 -13.69 7.81
CA ARG A 49 4.67 -13.44 8.51
C ARG A 49 5.28 -14.74 9.06
N LYS A 50 4.47 -15.61 9.66
CA LYS A 50 4.94 -16.91 10.19
C LYS A 50 5.45 -17.81 9.07
N GLU A 51 4.71 -17.91 7.97
CA GLU A 51 5.09 -18.72 6.81
C GLU A 51 6.40 -18.23 6.17
N ILE A 52 6.56 -16.91 6.00
CA ILE A 52 7.83 -16.32 5.53
C ILE A 52 8.98 -16.71 6.47
N ASN A 53 8.79 -16.57 7.79
CA ASN A 53 9.81 -16.93 8.77
C ASN A 53 10.15 -18.43 8.77
N GLU A 54 9.16 -19.30 8.59
CA GLU A 54 9.37 -20.74 8.46
C GLU A 54 10.12 -21.10 7.17
N ALA A 55 9.76 -20.46 6.06
CA ALA A 55 10.48 -20.63 4.79
C ALA A 55 11.94 -20.17 4.91
N LYS A 56 12.21 -19.03 5.58
CA LYS A 56 13.57 -18.59 5.91
C LYS A 56 14.33 -19.64 6.74
N LYS A 57 13.71 -20.20 7.79
CA LYS A 57 14.31 -21.27 8.61
C LYS A 57 14.64 -22.53 7.80
N LYS A 58 13.81 -22.85 6.80
CA LYS A 58 14.03 -23.96 5.85
C LYS A 58 15.05 -23.62 4.75
N LYS A 59 15.74 -22.46 4.83
CA LYS A 59 16.70 -21.97 3.83
C LYS A 59 16.10 -21.81 2.44
N MET A 60 14.80 -21.56 2.35
CA MET A 60 14.14 -21.23 1.09
C MET A 60 14.41 -19.75 0.73
N PRO A 61 14.33 -19.37 -0.56
CA PRO A 61 14.68 -18.01 -1.03
C PRO A 61 13.59 -16.97 -0.73
N TYR A 62 13.09 -16.93 0.50
CA TYR A 62 12.08 -15.98 0.99
C TYR A 62 12.67 -15.03 2.04
N ASP A 63 13.94 -14.66 1.88
CA ASP A 63 14.64 -13.71 2.76
C ASP A 63 14.54 -12.28 2.24
N PHE A 64 13.36 -11.68 2.41
CA PHE A 64 13.11 -10.32 1.94
C PHE A 64 13.73 -9.27 2.85
N ALA A 65 14.40 -8.28 2.25
CA ALA A 65 14.82 -7.04 2.90
C ALA A 65 13.70 -5.99 2.88
N TYR A 66 12.96 -5.93 1.77
CA TYR A 66 11.85 -4.99 1.57
C TYR A 66 10.60 -5.70 1.09
N LEU A 67 9.45 -5.12 1.41
CA LEU A 67 8.15 -5.51 0.86
C LEU A 67 7.53 -4.31 0.15
N LEU A 68 7.00 -4.54 -1.04
CA LEU A 68 6.21 -3.56 -1.78
C LEU A 68 4.73 -3.88 -1.60
N LEU A 69 3.94 -2.89 -1.16
CA LEU A 69 2.48 -3.00 -1.06
C LEU A 69 1.84 -1.98 -1.99
N ILE A 70 0.84 -2.41 -2.77
CA ILE A 70 0.08 -1.54 -3.66
C ILE A 70 -1.30 -1.30 -3.04
N CYS A 71 -1.57 -0.06 -2.66
CA CYS A 71 -2.79 0.37 -2.00
C CYS A 71 -3.71 1.09 -2.99
N LYS A 72 -5.02 0.96 -2.78
CA LYS A 72 -6.05 1.70 -3.51
C LYS A 72 -6.40 2.96 -2.73
N VAL A 73 -6.22 4.11 -3.36
CA VAL A 73 -6.50 5.41 -2.74
C VAL A 73 -7.41 6.21 -3.66
N TYR A 74 -8.41 6.88 -3.11
CA TYR A 74 -9.35 7.72 -3.85
C TYR A 74 -9.24 9.15 -3.34
N LYS A 75 -8.97 10.08 -4.26
CA LYS A 75 -8.75 11.49 -3.92
C LYS A 75 -9.86 12.35 -4.47
N LEU A 76 -10.37 13.24 -3.64
CA LEU A 76 -11.36 14.22 -4.04
C LEU A 76 -10.83 15.63 -3.82
N GLU A 77 -10.72 16.39 -4.92
CA GLU A 77 -10.33 17.80 -4.87
C GLU A 77 -11.57 18.69 -4.87
N LYS A 78 -11.90 19.27 -3.71
CA LYS A 78 -12.94 20.31 -3.63
C LYS A 78 -12.30 21.70 -3.60
N LYS A 79 -12.49 22.50 -4.66
CA LYS A 79 -12.15 23.92 -4.65
C LYS A 79 -13.26 24.71 -3.94
N LYS A 80 -13.08 25.03 -2.65
CA LYS A 80 -13.96 25.95 -1.91
C LYS A 80 -13.24 27.26 -1.62
N LYS A 81 -13.75 28.38 -2.15
CA LYS A 81 -13.38 29.77 -1.82
C LYS A 81 -11.91 29.95 -1.39
N LYS A 82 -10.98 29.79 -2.35
CA LYS A 82 -9.50 29.96 -2.22
C LYS A 82 -8.72 28.87 -1.46
N LYS A 83 -9.35 27.79 -0.99
CA LYS A 83 -8.64 26.60 -0.48
C LYS A 83 -9.06 25.35 -1.24
N THR A 84 -8.07 24.56 -1.66
CA THR A 84 -8.29 23.19 -2.12
C THR A 84 -8.38 22.32 -0.87
N VAL A 85 -9.52 21.69 -0.66
CA VAL A 85 -9.67 20.63 0.34
C VAL A 85 -9.48 19.33 -0.40
N GLU A 86 -8.36 18.65 -0.12
CA GLU A 86 -8.10 17.30 -0.60
C GLU A 86 -8.64 16.33 0.44
N THR A 87 -9.63 15.51 0.05
CA THR A 87 -10.12 14.40 0.86
C THR A 87 -9.57 13.12 0.28
N GLU A 88 -8.86 12.36 1.10
CA GLU A 88 -8.29 11.07 0.72
C GLU A 88 -9.09 9.96 1.41
N LEU A 89 -9.45 8.93 0.63
CA LEU A 89 -10.11 7.72 1.12
C LEU A 89 -9.24 6.51 0.76
N TRP A 90 -8.95 5.70 1.77
CA TRP A 90 -8.25 4.42 1.58
C TRP A 90 -9.26 3.32 1.26
N GLY A 91 -8.92 2.45 0.30
CA GLY A 91 -9.75 1.28 -0.01
C GLY A 91 -9.85 0.30 1.16
N ASN A 92 -8.80 0.26 1.98
CA ASN A 92 -8.69 -0.56 3.18
C ASN A 92 -8.14 0.29 4.33
N PRO A 93 -8.84 0.42 5.47
CA PRO A 93 -8.38 1.26 6.58
C PRO A 93 -7.08 0.75 7.22
N GLU A 94 -6.80 -0.55 7.16
CA GLU A 94 -5.52 -1.11 7.61
C GLU A 94 -4.33 -0.60 6.80
N GLU A 95 -4.51 -0.27 5.52
CA GLU A 95 -3.45 0.20 4.62
C GLU A 95 -3.00 1.63 4.96
N GLU A 96 -3.89 2.44 5.53
CA GLU A 96 -3.57 3.79 6.00
C GLU A 96 -2.51 3.72 7.10
N VAL A 97 -2.71 2.84 8.09
CA VAL A 97 -1.77 2.61 9.19
C VAL A 97 -0.45 2.04 8.68
N ILE A 98 -0.49 1.14 7.68
CA ILE A 98 0.73 0.61 7.05
C ILE A 98 1.50 1.72 6.32
N ALA A 99 0.81 2.67 5.71
CA ALA A 99 1.42 3.78 4.99
C ALA A 99 2.16 4.74 5.91
N GLU A 100 1.68 4.97 7.13
CA GLU A 100 2.37 5.79 8.14
C GLU A 100 3.74 5.20 8.53
N GLU A 101 3.86 3.87 8.47
CA GLU A 101 5.08 3.15 8.85
C GLU A 101 6.02 2.85 7.67
N CYS A 102 5.64 3.24 6.45
CA CYS A 102 6.43 2.94 5.28
C CYS A 102 7.74 3.75 5.25
N LYS A 103 8.77 3.14 4.67
CA LYS A 103 10.08 3.80 4.47
C LYS A 103 10.00 4.88 3.40
N ALA A 104 9.24 4.61 2.35
CA ALA A 104 9.00 5.54 1.26
C ALA A 104 7.70 5.14 0.55
N SER A 105 7.07 6.11 -0.09
CA SER A 105 5.91 5.87 -0.93
C SER A 105 5.92 6.79 -2.15
N PHE A 106 5.21 6.36 -3.18
CA PHE A 106 4.84 7.19 -4.32
C PHE A 106 3.45 6.80 -4.80
N GLU A 107 2.81 7.65 -5.58
CA GLU A 107 1.46 7.41 -6.06
C GLU A 107 1.31 7.82 -7.51
N TYR A 108 0.42 7.13 -8.23
CA TYR A 108 0.10 7.47 -9.60
C TYR A 108 -1.40 7.36 -9.85
N ASN A 109 -1.89 8.28 -10.68
CA ASN A 109 -3.29 8.35 -11.07
C ASN A 109 -3.60 7.20 -12.04
N VAL A 110 -4.73 6.51 -11.82
CA VAL A 110 -5.18 5.40 -12.68
C VAL A 110 -6.54 5.67 -13.35
N LYS A 111 -6.98 6.93 -13.37
CA LYS A 111 -8.18 7.36 -14.11
C LYS A 111 -8.04 6.95 -15.58
N GLY A 112 -9.06 6.26 -16.10
CA GLY A 112 -9.07 5.69 -17.46
C GLY A 112 -8.39 4.33 -17.64
N GLN A 113 -7.75 3.78 -16.59
CA GLN A 113 -7.16 2.43 -16.60
C GLN A 113 -7.80 1.48 -15.57
N ALA A 114 -8.70 1.98 -14.72
CA ALA A 114 -9.41 1.18 -13.73
C ALA A 114 -10.63 0.48 -14.37
N SER A 115 -10.52 -0.81 -14.66
CA SER A 115 -11.66 -1.64 -15.13
C SER A 115 -12.69 -1.98 -14.04
N ILE A 116 -12.49 -1.52 -12.79
CA ILE A 116 -13.44 -1.65 -11.68
C ILE A 116 -13.70 -0.25 -11.11
N SER A 117 -14.63 0.45 -11.72
CA SER A 117 -15.42 1.47 -11.07
C SER A 117 -16.84 1.18 -11.51
N GLY A 118 -17.72 0.86 -10.56
CA GLY A 118 -19.16 0.70 -10.83
C GLY A 118 -19.72 1.93 -11.54
N GLU A 119 -20.92 1.81 -12.08
CA GLU A 119 -21.65 2.97 -12.61
C GLU A 119 -21.80 4.01 -11.49
N TRP A 120 -21.11 5.14 -11.61
CA TRP A 120 -21.28 6.31 -10.75
C TRP A 120 -21.92 7.39 -11.62
N ASP A 121 -23.06 7.92 -11.17
CA ASP A 121 -23.83 8.97 -11.86
C ASP A 121 -22.97 10.23 -12.09
N GLU A 122 -23.17 10.88 -13.25
CA GLU A 122 -22.37 12.00 -13.76
C GLU A 122 -22.37 13.27 -12.87
N ASP A 123 -23.22 13.32 -11.85
CA ASP A 123 -23.39 14.48 -10.95
C ASP A 123 -22.64 14.38 -9.61
N ASP A 124 -22.02 13.24 -9.28
CA ASP A 124 -21.29 13.10 -8.01
C ASP A 124 -19.84 13.65 -8.13
N PRO A 125 -19.28 14.28 -7.07
CA PRO A 125 -17.90 14.75 -7.09
C PRO A 125 -16.95 13.55 -7.33
N GLU A 126 -16.46 13.44 -8.56
CA GLU A 126 -15.75 12.26 -9.05
C GLU A 126 -14.45 12.05 -8.25
N TYR A 127 -14.45 11.05 -7.38
CA TYR A 127 -13.22 10.60 -6.74
C TYR A 127 -12.25 10.11 -7.80
N THR A 128 -11.05 10.70 -7.83
CA THR A 128 -10.00 10.27 -8.74
C THR A 128 -9.26 9.08 -8.14
N PRO A 129 -9.20 7.92 -8.82
CA PRO A 129 -8.51 6.76 -8.30
C PRO A 129 -7.00 6.86 -8.49
N TYR A 130 -6.27 6.54 -7.43
CA TYR A 130 -4.81 6.44 -7.39
C TYR A 130 -4.39 5.03 -6.95
N ARG A 131 -3.15 4.69 -7.29
CA ARG A 131 -2.42 3.58 -6.69
C ARG A 131 -1.24 4.15 -5.94
N ARG A 132 -1.18 3.86 -4.65
CA ARG A 132 -0.05 4.23 -3.80
C ARG A 132 0.79 3.00 -3.56
N VAL A 133 2.07 3.08 -3.90
CA VAL A 133 3.03 1.99 -3.68
C VAL A 133 3.86 2.33 -2.45
N LEU A 134 3.84 1.44 -1.48
CA LEU A 134 4.55 1.57 -0.21
C LEU A 134 5.79 0.67 -0.22
N VAL A 135 6.91 1.19 0.25
CA VAL A 135 8.14 0.44 0.51
C VAL A 135 8.22 0.19 2.01
N LEU A 136 8.12 -1.07 2.42
CA LEU A 136 8.19 -1.49 3.82
C LEU A 136 9.52 -2.20 4.07
N GLU A 137 10.11 -1.98 5.24
CA GLU A 137 11.23 -2.81 5.70
C GLU A 137 10.67 -4.13 6.23
N ALA A 138 11.08 -5.26 5.66
CA ALA A 138 10.52 -6.57 6.02
C ALA A 138 10.72 -6.90 7.52
N ALA A 139 11.81 -6.41 8.11
CA ALA A 139 12.10 -6.56 9.54
C ALA A 139 11.09 -5.83 10.45
N ARG A 140 10.44 -4.77 9.95
CA ARG A 140 9.44 -3.99 10.69
C ARG A 140 8.02 -4.54 10.56
N LEU A 141 7.79 -5.54 9.71
CA LEU A 141 6.48 -6.17 9.53
C LEU A 141 5.80 -6.60 10.85
N PRO A 142 6.49 -7.17 11.86
CA PRO A 142 5.89 -7.47 13.15
C PRO A 142 5.32 -6.25 13.89
N GLU A 143 6.05 -5.12 13.85
CA GLU A 143 5.66 -3.86 14.48
C GLU A 143 4.45 -3.26 13.76
N ILE A 144 4.49 -3.25 12.43
CA ILE A 144 3.41 -2.75 11.58
C ILE A 144 2.11 -3.52 11.86
N ILE A 145 2.15 -4.86 11.87
CA ILE A 145 0.96 -5.69 12.17
C ILE A 145 0.40 -5.36 13.56
N ALA A 146 1.25 -5.11 14.56
CA ALA A 146 0.80 -4.75 15.90
C ALA A 146 0.09 -3.38 15.92
N LYS A 147 0.60 -2.39 15.18
CA LYS A 147 -0.05 -1.07 15.05
C LYS A 147 -1.39 -1.15 14.34
N VAL A 148 -1.47 -1.88 13.23
CA VAL A 148 -2.73 -2.12 12.52
C VAL A 148 -3.75 -2.79 13.45
N LYS A 149 -3.32 -3.79 14.24
CA LYS A 149 -4.18 -4.46 15.21
C LYS A 149 -4.75 -3.50 16.26
N GLN A 150 -3.98 -2.51 16.71
CA GLN A 150 -4.45 -1.51 17.68
C GLN A 150 -5.42 -0.51 17.06
N ALA A 151 -5.21 -0.13 15.81
CA ALA A 151 -6.06 0.83 15.10
C ALA A 151 -7.40 0.26 14.64
N VAL A 152 -7.47 -1.06 14.41
CA VAL A 152 -8.66 -1.76 13.90
C VAL A 152 -9.49 -2.42 15.01
N GLN A 153 -8.98 -2.47 16.25
CA GLN A 153 -9.65 -3.08 17.41
C GLN A 153 -10.87 -2.31 17.91
#